data_AF-A0A3R9K7D4-F1
#
_entry.id   AF-A0A3R9K7D4-F1
#
_cell.length_a   1.000
_cell.length_b   1.000
_cell.length_c   1.000
_cell.angle_alpha   90.00
_cell.angle_beta   90.00
_cell.angle_gamma   90.00
#
_symmetry.space_group_name_H-M   'P 1'
#
loop_
_entity.id
_entity.type
_entity.pdbx_description
1 polymer ?
#
loop_
_entity_poly.entity_id
_entity_poly.type
_entity_poly.pdbx_seq_one_letter_code
_entity_poly.pdbx_strand_id
1 'polypeptide(L)'
;MKKSAKVVLLASLLSIGLFQSSVSAKTVLKNYRYDWNIFYESKMNYHAYRYKVIPEWSSYYSYSEYKVGGSWNYARYEVINFYSGGY
;
A
#
# COMPACT_ATOMS: atom_id res chain seq x y z
N MET A 1 -11.91 -7.22 -51.64
CA MET A 1 -10.94 -6.12 -51.47
C MET A 1 -9.74 -6.64 -50.70
N LYS A 2 -8.53 -6.68 -51.28
CA LYS A 2 -7.30 -7.04 -50.54
C LYS A 2 -6.87 -5.83 -49.71
N LYS A 3 -6.96 -5.91 -48.38
CA LYS A 3 -6.42 -4.85 -47.51
C LYS A 3 -4.89 -4.87 -47.62
N SER A 4 -4.30 -3.69 -47.84
CA SER A 4 -2.84 -3.53 -47.90
C SER A 4 -2.21 -3.86 -46.55
N ALA A 5 -1.11 -4.62 -46.55
CA ALA A 5 -0.38 -4.98 -45.33
C ALA A 5 0.03 -3.74 -44.50
N LYS A 6 0.28 -2.61 -45.16
CA LYS A 6 0.57 -1.33 -44.50
C LYS A 6 -0.61 -0.82 -43.66
N VAL A 7 -1.83 -0.98 -44.15
CA VAL A 7 -3.06 -0.54 -43.46
C VAL A 7 -3.32 -1.41 -42.23
N VAL A 8 -3.05 -2.72 -42.34
CA VAL A 8 -3.16 -3.64 -41.21
C VAL A 8 -2.13 -3.27 -40.14
N LEU A 9 -0.87 -3.08 -40.52
CA LEU A 9 0.21 -2.71 -39.60
C LEU A 9 -0.10 -1.39 -38.87
N LEU A 10 -0.58 -0.37 -39.59
CA LEU A 10 -0.91 0.93 -39.01
C LEU A 10 -2.06 0.82 -38.01
N ALA A 11 -3.11 0.06 -38.35
CA ALA A 11 -4.22 -0.21 -37.45
C ALA A 11 -3.78 -0.97 -36.19
N SER A 12 -2.90 -1.97 -36.34
CA SER A 12 -2.33 -2.73 -35.22
C SER A 12 -1.51 -1.83 -34.28
N LEU A 13 -0.67 -0.95 -34.83
CA LEU A 13 0.13 0.00 -34.04
C LEU A 13 -0.73 1.03 -33.31
N LEU A 14 -1.77 1.56 -33.97
CA LEU A 14 -2.75 2.45 -33.31
C LEU A 14 -3.47 1.74 -32.16
N SER A 15 -3.81 0.46 -32.35
CA SER A 15 -4.50 -0.33 -31.32
C SER A 15 -3.64 -0.46 -30.05
N ILE A 16 -2.33 -0.68 -30.19
CA ILE A 16 -1.42 -0.85 -29.05
C ILE A 16 -1.33 0.42 -28.20
N GLY A 17 -1.39 1.61 -28.82
CA GLY A 17 -1.36 2.89 -28.11
C GLY A 17 -2.67 3.24 -27.38
N LEU A 18 -3.81 2.77 -27.88
CA LEU A 18 -5.14 3.07 -27.30
C LEU A 18 -5.47 2.23 -26.06
N PHE A 19 -4.76 1.12 -25.82
CA PHE A 19 -5.01 0.21 -24.68
C PHE A 19 -3.97 0.31 -23.56
N GLN A 20 -3.12 1.34 -23.54
CA GLN A 20 -2.26 1.60 -22.38
C GLN A 20 -3.10 2.18 -21.23
N SER A 21 -3.62 1.30 -20.37
CA SER A 21 -4.10 1.70 -19.05
C SER A 21 -2.90 2.07 -18.17
N SER A 22 -2.80 3.33 -17.76
CA SER A 22 -1.80 3.77 -16.80
C SER A 22 -2.13 3.19 -15.43
N VAL A 23 -1.33 2.23 -14.95
CA VAL A 23 -1.42 1.76 -13.56
C VAL A 23 -0.73 2.79 -12.67
N SER A 24 -1.50 3.52 -11.87
CA SER A 24 -0.99 4.43 -10.85
C SER A 24 -0.78 3.71 -9.52
N ALA A 25 0.18 4.16 -8.72
CA ALA A 25 0.49 3.60 -7.42
C ALA A 25 0.87 4.68 -6.41
N LYS A 26 0.56 4.41 -5.13
CA LYS A 26 0.86 5.29 -4.00
C LYS A 26 1.62 4.55 -2.90
N THR A 27 2.40 5.31 -2.13
CA THR A 27 3.08 4.81 -0.94
C THR A 27 2.16 4.92 0.27
N VAL A 28 2.00 3.83 1.02
CA VAL A 28 1.18 3.78 2.23
C VAL A 28 1.95 3.23 3.42
N LEU A 29 1.52 3.57 4.64
CA LEU A 29 2.06 3.04 5.89
C LEU A 29 1.49 1.65 6.16
N LYS A 30 2.31 0.59 6.08
CA LYS A 30 1.86 -0.79 6.28
C LYS A 30 1.88 -1.21 7.75
N ASN A 31 2.94 -0.88 8.47
CA ASN A 31 2.99 -1.11 9.91
C ASN A 31 3.94 -0.15 10.61
N TYR A 32 3.75 -0.01 11.91
CA TYR A 32 4.62 0.72 12.81
C TYR A 32 4.46 0.16 14.22
N ARG A 33 5.36 0.57 15.12
CA ARG A 33 5.29 0.25 16.54
C ARG A 33 5.21 1.50 17.37
N TYR A 34 4.62 1.37 18.54
CA TYR A 34 4.65 2.40 19.58
C TYR A 34 4.78 1.73 20.95
N ASP A 35 5.24 2.50 21.93
CA ASP A 35 5.34 2.07 23.32
C ASP A 35 4.24 2.75 24.14
N TRP A 36 3.34 1.94 24.71
CA TRP A 36 2.38 2.38 25.71
C TRP A 36 3.11 2.59 27.04
N ASN A 37 3.27 3.84 27.44
CA ASN A 37 3.89 4.17 28.72
C ASN A 37 2.90 3.88 29.86
N ILE A 38 3.30 3.07 30.83
CA ILE A 38 2.42 2.64 31.92
C ILE A 38 2.20 3.77 32.94
N PHE A 39 3.18 4.65 33.15
CA PHE A 39 3.08 5.76 34.09
C PHE A 39 2.22 6.91 33.58
N TYR A 40 2.31 7.21 32.29
CA TYR A 40 1.58 8.30 31.65
C TYR A 40 0.31 7.86 30.94
N GLU A 41 0.02 6.54 30.92
CA GLU A 41 -1.13 5.94 30.25
C GLU A 41 -1.34 6.48 28.81
N SER A 42 -0.25 6.55 28.05
CA SER A 42 -0.27 7.16 26.71
C SER A 42 0.66 6.46 25.73
N LYS A 43 0.31 6.58 24.43
CA LYS A 43 1.11 6.08 23.31
C LYS A 43 2.28 7.02 23.04
N MET A 44 3.51 6.52 23.13
CA MET A 44 4.73 7.28 22.92
C MET A 44 5.74 6.49 22.08
N ASN A 45 6.86 7.12 21.72
CA ASN A 45 8.00 6.47 21.05
C ASN A 45 7.59 5.66 19.81
N TYR A 46 6.98 6.31 18.83
CA TYR A 46 6.61 5.64 17.59
C TYR A 46 7.87 5.33 16.75
N HIS A 47 7.98 4.10 16.24
CA HIS A 47 9.17 3.64 15.54
C HIS A 47 8.86 2.44 14.61
N ALA A 48 9.90 1.90 13.96
CA ALA A 48 9.81 0.73 13.08
C ALA A 48 8.77 0.85 11.95
N TYR A 49 8.59 2.07 11.42
CA TYR A 49 7.69 2.34 10.30
C TYR A 49 8.12 1.56 9.06
N ARG A 50 7.16 0.87 8.43
CA ARG A 50 7.33 0.24 7.13
C ARG A 50 6.30 0.73 6.16
N TYR A 51 6.77 1.20 5.02
CA TYR A 51 5.95 1.68 3.93
C TYR A 51 5.90 0.66 2.80
N LYS A 52 4.82 0.69 2.02
CA LYS A 52 4.67 -0.15 0.82
C LYS A 52 4.00 0.63 -0.30
N VAL A 53 4.39 0.34 -1.53
CA VAL A 53 3.74 0.85 -2.73
C VAL A 53 2.57 -0.07 -3.08
N ILE A 54 1.37 0.49 -3.22
CA ILE A 54 0.15 -0.23 -3.59
C ILE A 54 -0.56 0.50 -4.75
N PRO A 55 -1.46 -0.16 -5.48
CA PRO A 55 -2.25 0.51 -6.52
C PRO A 55 -3.01 1.74 -6.00
N GLU A 56 -3.18 2.74 -6.85
CA GLU A 56 -3.83 4.00 -6.47
C GLU A 56 -5.28 3.79 -6.00
N TRP A 57 -5.98 2.85 -6.64
CA TRP A 57 -7.36 2.49 -6.34
C TRP A 57 -7.52 1.65 -5.07
N SER A 58 -6.41 1.21 -4.46
CA SER A 58 -6.50 0.51 -3.18
C SER A 58 -6.91 1.48 -2.07
N SER A 59 -7.77 1.02 -1.17
CA SER A 59 -8.29 1.82 -0.07
C SER A 59 -7.93 1.19 1.27
N TYR A 60 -7.78 2.03 2.30
CA TYR A 60 -7.63 1.54 3.67
C TYR A 60 -8.92 0.84 4.11
N TYR A 61 -8.78 -0.34 4.70
CA TYR A 61 -9.91 -1.17 5.13
C TYR A 61 -10.01 -1.22 6.65
N SER A 62 -8.92 -1.53 7.35
CA SER A 62 -8.90 -1.71 8.80
C SER A 62 -7.47 -1.75 9.34
N TYR A 63 -7.33 -1.99 10.64
CA TYR A 63 -6.03 -2.27 11.25
C TYR A 63 -6.16 -3.36 12.33
N SER A 64 -5.03 -4.00 12.63
CA SER A 64 -4.85 -4.80 13.84
C SER A 64 -3.79 -4.15 14.72
N GLU A 65 -4.03 -4.16 16.02
CA GLU A 65 -3.09 -3.71 17.02
C GLU A 65 -2.90 -4.84 18.04
N TYR A 66 -1.64 -5.23 18.29
CA TYR A 66 -1.35 -6.29 19.25
C TYR A 66 0.00 -6.06 19.95
N LYS A 67 0.10 -6.56 21.18
CA LYS A 67 1.31 -6.44 22.00
C LYS A 67 2.40 -7.35 21.43
N VAL A 68 3.58 -6.79 21.18
CA VAL A 68 4.76 -7.50 20.65
C VAL A 68 5.94 -7.53 21.63
N GLY A 69 5.81 -6.85 22.77
CA GLY A 69 6.83 -6.86 23.80
C GLY A 69 6.56 -5.83 24.89
N GLY A 70 7.60 -5.48 25.62
CA GLY A 70 7.55 -4.48 26.67
C GLY A 70 8.75 -4.57 27.59
N SER A 71 8.84 -3.61 28.50
CA SER A 71 9.76 -3.61 29.63
C SER A 71 9.03 -3.13 30.88
N TRP A 72 9.77 -2.85 31.95
CA TRP A 72 9.20 -2.45 33.24
C TRP A 72 8.33 -1.18 33.16
N ASN A 73 8.63 -0.26 32.23
CA ASN A 73 7.94 1.03 32.09
C ASN A 73 7.05 1.16 30.85
N TYR A 74 6.97 0.16 29.98
CA TYR A 74 6.11 0.22 28.79
C TYR A 74 5.68 -1.14 28.25
N ALA A 75 4.53 -1.17 27.57
CA ALA A 75 4.13 -2.27 26.69
C ALA A 75 4.29 -1.84 25.23
N ARG A 76 4.96 -2.66 24.41
CA ARG A 76 5.15 -2.36 22.98
C ARG A 76 4.03 -2.98 22.16
N TYR A 77 3.42 -2.18 21.30
CA TYR A 77 2.40 -2.62 20.37
C TYR A 77 2.88 -2.45 18.93
N GLU A 78 2.45 -3.38 18.08
CA GLU A 78 2.59 -3.26 16.63
C GLU A 78 1.21 -3.04 16.02
N VAL A 79 1.13 -2.03 15.15
CA VAL A 79 -0.06 -1.69 14.38
C VAL A 79 0.18 -2.11 12.95
N ILE A 80 -0.70 -2.96 12.41
CA ILE A 80 -0.71 -3.37 11.00
C ILE A 80 -1.93 -2.77 10.33
N ASN A 81 -1.71 -1.93 9.31
CA ASN A 81 -2.78 -1.38 8.49
C ASN A 81 -3.10 -2.33 7.34
N PHE A 82 -4.39 -2.56 7.10
CA PHE A 82 -4.90 -3.36 5.99
C PHE A 82 -5.50 -2.45 4.92
N TYR A 83 -5.18 -2.78 3.67
CA TYR A 83 -5.72 -2.10 2.49
C TYR A 83 -6.37 -3.17 1.62
N SER A 84 -7.39 -2.80 0.86
CA SER A 84 -8.10 -3.67 -0.07
C SER A 84 -8.15 -3.05 -1.47
N GLY A 85 -8.57 -3.82 -2.48
CA GLY A 85 -8.62 -3.37 -3.87
C GLY A 85 -7.27 -3.49 -4.59
N GLY A 86 -6.66 -4.67 -4.60
CA GLY A 86 -5.38 -4.94 -5.28
C GLY A 86 -4.16 -5.02 -4.36
N TYR A 87 -4.39 -5.15 -3.06
CA TYR A 87 -3.40 -5.38 -2.01
C TYR A 87 -3.87 -6.43 -1.02
#